data_AF-A0A9E9LWQ7-F1
#
_entry.id   AF-A0A9E9LWQ7-F1
#
_cell.length_a   1.000
_cell.length_b   1.000
_cell.length_c   1.000
_cell.angle_alpha   90.00
_cell.angle_beta   90.00
_cell.angle_gamma   90.00
#
_symmetry.space_group_name_H-M   'P 1'
#
loop_
_entity.id
_entity.type
_entity.pdbx_description
1 polymer ?
#
loop_
_entity_poly.entity_id
_entity_poly.type
_entity_poly.pdbx_seq_one_letter_code
_entity_poly.pdbx_strand_id
1 'polypeptide(L)'
;MNTGPDTGQNNDWGYHGHVGPSRWGELGDKFAVCSFGSEQSPVNTETGDAEPADLTHITFHYTPSEYRIVNNGHTIETDSLINPAALLPSNRDYFADKGSLTTPPCSENVRWCVLIA
;
A
#
# COMPACT_ATOMS: atom_id res chain seq x y z
N MET A 1 -2.13 18.77 -15.34
CA MET A 1 -3.17 19.37 -14.49
C MET A 1 -4.52 18.99 -15.06
N ASN A 2 -5.15 17.95 -14.51
CA ASN A 2 -6.54 17.61 -14.81
C ASN A 2 -7.23 17.49 -13.44
N THR A 3 -7.84 18.58 -13.01
CA THR A 3 -8.82 18.58 -11.93
C THR A 3 -10.10 17.94 -12.48
N GLY A 4 -10.25 16.63 -12.30
CA GLY A 4 -11.53 15.94 -12.45
C GLY A 4 -12.53 16.49 -11.42
N PRO A 5 -13.84 16.40 -11.69
CA PRO A 5 -14.85 17.10 -10.92
C PRO A 5 -14.88 16.56 -9.49
N ASP A 6 -14.86 17.52 -8.56
CA ASP A 6 -15.13 17.37 -7.13
C ASP A 6 -16.56 16.84 -6.94
N THR A 7 -16.77 15.54 -7.13
CA THR A 7 -18.05 14.92 -6.85
C THR A 7 -18.11 14.66 -5.36
N GLY A 8 -18.67 15.62 -4.61
CA GLY A 8 -19.02 15.50 -3.20
C GLY A 8 -19.94 14.31 -2.90
N GLN A 9 -19.35 13.12 -2.91
CA GLN A 9 -19.80 11.96 -2.16
C GLN A 9 -19.12 12.09 -0.80
N ASN A 10 -19.90 12.06 0.28
CA ASN A 10 -19.52 12.50 1.62
C ASN A 10 -18.42 11.67 2.33
N ASN A 11 -17.57 10.93 1.60
CA ASN A 11 -16.49 10.07 2.09
C ASN A 11 -15.36 9.85 1.05
N ASP A 12 -15.16 10.79 0.12
CA ASP A 12 -14.07 10.72 -0.86
C ASP A 12 -12.73 11.13 -0.20
N TRP A 13 -11.64 10.45 -0.57
CA TRP A 13 -10.33 10.65 0.06
C TRP A 13 -9.30 11.09 -0.97
N GLY A 14 -8.25 11.76 -0.53
CA GLY A 14 -7.14 12.16 -1.40
C GLY A 14 -5.83 12.26 -0.64
N TYR A 15 -4.79 12.75 -1.30
CA TYR A 15 -3.47 12.92 -0.68
C TYR A 15 -3.24 14.32 -0.09
N HIS A 16 -4.20 15.23 -0.24
CA HIS A 16 -4.03 16.64 0.13
C HIS A 16 -5.30 17.27 0.72
N GLY A 17 -5.12 18.39 1.42
CA GLY A 17 -6.22 19.22 1.90
C GLY A 17 -7.09 18.52 2.95
N HIS A 18 -8.37 18.88 2.98
CA HIS A 18 -9.32 18.39 3.98
C HIS A 18 -9.66 16.90 3.87
N VAL A 19 -9.33 16.29 2.73
CA VAL A 19 -9.50 14.86 2.45
C VAL A 19 -8.16 14.10 2.48
N GLY A 20 -7.09 14.75 2.98
CA GLY A 20 -5.74 14.21 3.02
C GLY A 20 -5.47 13.23 4.17
N PRO A 21 -4.27 12.60 4.19
CA PRO A 21 -3.90 11.57 5.16
C PRO A 21 -4.07 11.96 6.62
N SER A 22 -3.77 13.22 6.96
CA SER A 22 -3.92 13.74 8.33
C SER A 22 -5.37 13.77 8.84
N ARG A 23 -6.35 13.57 7.95
CA ARG A 23 -7.79 13.61 8.26
C ARG A 23 -8.58 12.40 7.78
N TRP A 24 -7.94 11.38 7.20
CA TRP A 24 -8.66 10.21 6.65
C TRP A 24 -9.57 9.55 7.68
N GLY A 25 -9.15 9.46 8.94
CA GLY A 25 -9.97 8.91 10.03
C GLY A 25 -11.23 9.71 10.38
N GLU A 26 -11.34 10.96 9.93
CA GLU A 26 -12.49 11.84 10.14
C GLU A 26 -13.49 11.81 8.96
N LEU A 27 -13.11 11.20 7.83
CA LEU A 27 -13.93 11.20 6.60
C LEU A 27 -15.06 10.16 6.62
N GLY A 28 -15.19 9.39 7.69
CA GLY A 28 -16.28 8.44 7.90
C GLY A 28 -15.84 7.19 8.67
N ASP A 29 -16.80 6.50 9.31
CA ASP A 29 -16.55 5.37 10.22
C ASP A 29 -15.68 4.26 9.61
N LYS A 30 -15.83 4.01 8.30
CA LYS A 30 -15.05 3.01 7.57
C LYS A 30 -13.54 3.30 7.53
N PHE A 31 -13.13 4.55 7.75
CA PHE A 31 -11.74 4.98 7.69
C PHE A 31 -11.17 5.27 9.07
N ALA A 32 -11.95 5.11 10.13
CA ALA A 32 -11.55 5.50 11.48
C ALA A 32 -10.25 4.79 11.95
N VAL A 33 -9.98 3.57 11.46
CA VAL A 33 -8.73 2.83 11.69
C VAL A 33 -7.49 3.62 11.23
N CYS A 34 -7.62 4.47 10.20
CA CYS A 34 -6.54 5.35 9.74
C CYS A 34 -6.03 6.32 10.84
N SER A 35 -6.82 6.56 11.90
CA SER A 35 -6.43 7.44 13.00
C SER A 35 -6.15 6.72 14.32
N PHE A 36 -6.83 5.62 14.63
CA PHE A 36 -6.70 4.94 15.92
C PHE A 36 -6.00 3.57 15.85
N GLY A 37 -5.72 3.06 14.65
CA GLY A 37 -4.99 1.80 14.46
C GLY A 37 -3.59 1.88 15.09
N SER A 38 -3.11 0.75 15.60
CA SER A 38 -1.79 0.63 16.24
C SER A 38 -0.70 0.06 15.33
N GLU A 39 -1.08 -0.55 14.21
CA GLU A 39 -0.19 -1.18 13.23
C GLU A 39 -0.34 -0.47 11.87
N GLN A 40 -0.24 0.86 11.86
CA GLN A 40 -0.40 1.65 10.63
C GLN A 40 0.86 1.62 9.75
N SER A 41 0.65 1.66 8.43
CA SER A 41 1.71 1.71 7.43
C SER A 41 1.53 2.92 6.50
N PRO A 42 2.59 3.44 5.86
CA PRO A 42 3.98 2.96 5.92
C PRO A 42 4.71 3.37 7.21
N VAL A 43 5.80 2.66 7.51
CA VAL A 43 6.77 3.02 8.56
C VAL A 43 8.16 3.12 7.96
N ASN A 44 9.07 3.80 8.67
CA ASN A 44 10.48 3.81 8.29
C ASN A 44 11.11 2.45 8.65
N THR A 45 11.87 1.87 7.73
CA THR A 45 12.53 0.58 7.96
C THR A 45 14.04 0.77 7.91
N GLU A 46 14.65 0.90 9.08
CA GLU A 46 16.09 1.04 9.20
C GLU A 46 16.74 -0.33 9.45
N THR A 47 17.78 -0.65 8.67
CA THR A 47 18.50 -1.92 8.82
C THR A 47 19.11 -2.09 10.22
N GLY A 48 19.40 -0.99 10.93
CA GLY A 48 19.93 -1.01 12.29
C GLY A 48 18.94 -1.47 13.35
N ASP A 49 17.63 -1.28 13.12
CA ASP A 49 16.55 -1.65 14.04
C ASP A 49 15.99 -3.05 13.72
N ALA A 50 16.45 -3.67 12.63
CA ALA A 50 15.95 -4.94 12.18
C ALA A 50 16.45 -6.07 13.09
N GLU A 51 15.50 -6.81 13.66
CA GLU A 51 15.80 -8.04 14.37
C GLU A 51 16.16 -9.15 13.37
N PRO A 52 17.29 -9.86 13.57
CA PRO A 52 17.60 -11.03 12.77
C PRO A 52 16.49 -12.08 12.90
N ALA A 53 15.89 -12.46 11.79
CA ALA A 53 14.83 -13.44 11.74
C ALA A 53 15.14 -14.52 10.69
N ASP A 54 14.79 -15.77 11.02
CA ASP A 54 14.81 -16.87 10.05
C ASP A 54 13.55 -16.77 9.18
N LEU A 55 13.64 -15.95 8.14
CA LEU A 55 12.54 -15.66 7.23
C LEU A 55 12.49 -16.69 6.10
N THR A 56 11.29 -17.21 5.83
CA THR A 56 11.07 -18.13 4.72
C THR A 56 11.37 -17.45 3.38
N HIS A 57 12.07 -18.15 2.49
CA HIS A 57 12.31 -17.65 1.15
C HIS A 57 10.99 -17.43 0.39
N ILE A 58 10.79 -16.20 -0.11
CA ILE A 58 9.62 -15.85 -0.92
C ILE A 58 9.79 -16.46 -2.31
N THR A 59 8.91 -17.40 -2.66
CA THR A 59 8.86 -18.00 -4.01
C THR A 59 7.85 -17.25 -4.86
N PHE A 60 8.26 -16.84 -6.05
CA PHE A 60 7.43 -16.07 -6.97
C PHE A 60 6.96 -16.95 -8.13
N HIS A 61 5.66 -17.15 -8.25
CA HIS A 61 5.03 -17.91 -9.34
C HIS A 61 4.34 -16.97 -10.34
N TYR A 62 5.09 -16.01 -10.88
CA TYR A 62 4.55 -15.09 -11.87
C TYR A 62 4.45 -15.75 -13.25
N THR A 63 3.27 -15.63 -13.87
CA THR A 63 2.99 -16.14 -15.21
C THR A 63 2.58 -15.00 -16.13
N PRO A 64 2.96 -15.03 -17.42
CA PRO A 64 2.44 -14.09 -18.41
C PRO A 64 0.90 -14.03 -18.37
N SER A 65 0.37 -12.82 -18.46
CA SER A 65 -1.06 -12.53 -18.36
C SER A 65 -1.36 -11.27 -19.16
N GLU A 66 -2.55 -11.22 -19.74
CA GLU A 66 -3.08 -10.00 -20.33
C GLU A 66 -3.47 -9.04 -19.20
N TYR A 67 -3.17 -7.76 -19.36
CA TYR A 67 -3.46 -6.74 -18.36
C TYR A 67 -3.94 -5.44 -19.00
N ARG A 68 -4.76 -4.71 -18.27
CA ARG A 68 -5.18 -3.36 -18.63
C ARG A 68 -4.67 -2.38 -17.60
N ILE A 69 -4.06 -1.30 -18.07
CA ILE A 69 -3.62 -0.19 -17.22
C ILE A 69 -4.83 0.69 -16.91
N VAL A 70 -5.00 1.02 -15.63
CA VAL A 70 -6.08 1.85 -15.11
C VAL A 70 -5.49 2.98 -14.28
N ASN A 71 -5.96 4.20 -14.53
CA ASN A 71 -5.75 5.32 -13.62
C ASN A 71 -7.07 5.55 -12.87
N ASN A 72 -7.08 5.30 -11.56
CA ASN A 72 -8.27 5.46 -10.72
C ASN A 72 -8.34 6.82 -10.02
N GLY A 73 -7.44 7.75 -10.34
CA GLY A 73 -7.32 9.06 -9.70
C GLY A 73 -6.40 9.09 -8.49
N HIS A 74 -6.09 7.93 -7.90
CA HIS A 74 -5.22 7.80 -6.72
C HIS A 74 -3.92 7.04 -7.04
N THR A 75 -3.96 6.11 -8.00
CA THR A 75 -2.79 5.35 -8.46
C THR A 75 -2.94 4.94 -9.94
N ILE A 76 -1.83 4.46 -10.52
CA ILE A 76 -1.83 3.68 -11.76
C ILE A 76 -1.72 2.21 -11.37
N GLU A 77 -2.69 1.40 -11.78
CA GLU A 77 -2.79 -0.02 -11.41
C GLU A 77 -3.19 -0.88 -12.61
N THR A 78 -3.16 -2.19 -12.41
CA THR A 78 -3.75 -3.17 -13.34
C THR A 78 -4.93 -3.85 -12.69
N ASP A 79 -5.97 -4.15 -13.46
CA ASP A 79 -7.16 -4.88 -13.00
C ASP A 79 -6.99 -6.41 -12.98
N SER A 80 -5.84 -6.88 -13.44
CA SER A 80 -5.49 -8.29 -13.62
C SER A 80 -4.06 -8.54 -13.13
N LEU A 81 -3.71 -9.81 -12.92
CA LEU A 81 -2.34 -10.21 -12.62
C LEU A 81 -1.41 -9.76 -13.75
N ILE A 82 -0.17 -9.45 -13.38
CA ILE A 82 0.92 -9.17 -14.31
C ILE A 82 2.06 -10.15 -14.05
N ASN A 83 2.99 -10.23 -15.01
CA ASN A 83 4.29 -10.86 -14.78
C ASN A 83 5.37 -9.80 -14.51
N PRO A 84 5.64 -9.43 -13.24
CA PRO A 84 6.66 -8.45 -12.90
C PRO A 84 8.01 -9.11 -12.62
N ALA A 85 8.25 -10.36 -13.04
CA ALA A 85 9.47 -11.09 -12.69
C ALA A 85 10.76 -10.34 -13.08
N ALA A 86 10.73 -9.60 -14.19
CA ALA A 86 11.85 -8.79 -14.67
C ALA A 86 12.05 -7.47 -13.89
N LEU A 87 11.09 -7.08 -13.04
CA LEU A 87 11.15 -5.89 -12.18
C LEU A 87 11.64 -6.21 -10.77
N LEU A 88 11.78 -7.50 -10.42
CA LEU A 88 12.26 -7.89 -9.11
C LEU A 88 13.76 -7.64 -8.97
N PRO A 89 14.24 -7.22 -7.78
CA PRO A 89 15.66 -7.14 -7.50
C PRO A 89 16.33 -8.52 -7.54
N SER A 90 17.63 -8.53 -7.83
CA SER A 90 18.45 -9.76 -7.83
C SER A 90 18.59 -10.32 -6.41
N ASN A 91 18.75 -9.44 -5.41
CA ASN A 91 18.65 -9.82 -4.00
C ASN A 91 17.17 -9.90 -3.60
N ARG A 92 16.80 -10.93 -2.85
CA ARG A 92 15.43 -11.17 -2.37
C ARG A 92 15.35 -11.13 -0.83
N ASP A 93 16.40 -10.70 -0.16
CA ASP A 93 16.34 -10.34 1.25
C ASP A 93 15.29 -9.24 1.46
N TYR A 94 14.62 -9.29 2.60
CA TYR A 94 13.47 -8.44 2.84
C TYR A 94 13.23 -8.20 4.32
N PHE A 95 12.59 -7.08 4.64
CA PHE A 95 12.00 -6.85 5.95
C PHE A 95 10.58 -7.42 5.96
N ALA A 96 10.25 -8.12 7.04
CA ALA A 96 8.91 -8.65 7.28
C ALA A 96 8.29 -7.90 8.45
N ASP A 97 7.09 -7.34 8.26
CA ASP A 97 6.38 -6.66 9.33
C ASP A 97 4.86 -6.88 9.21
N LYS A 98 4.15 -6.68 10.32
CA LYS A 98 2.70 -6.53 10.32
C LYS A 98 2.35 -5.05 10.23
N GLY A 99 1.32 -4.74 9.47
CA GLY A 99 0.91 -3.36 9.28
C GLY A 99 -0.49 -3.23 8.71
N SER A 100 -0.70 -2.13 7.99
CA SER A 100 -1.98 -1.78 7.38
C SER A 100 -1.87 -1.52 5.88
N LEU A 101 -3.03 -1.35 5.24
CA LEU A 101 -3.09 -0.69 3.93
C LEU A 101 -2.65 0.77 4.07
N THR A 102 -1.84 1.27 3.14
CA THR A 102 -1.27 2.63 3.19
C THR A 102 -2.22 3.74 2.72
N THR A 103 -3.46 3.37 2.40
CA THR A 103 -4.55 4.26 1.99
C THR A 103 -5.85 3.77 2.63
N PRO A 104 -6.90 4.61 2.71
CA PRO A 104 -8.18 4.22 3.31
C PRO A 104 -8.74 2.93 2.68
N PRO A 105 -9.25 1.99 3.49
CA PRO A 105 -9.65 2.13 4.89
C PRO A 105 -8.56 1.90 5.96
N CYS A 106 -7.29 1.82 5.57
CA CYS A 106 -6.16 1.59 6.47
C CYS A 106 -6.31 0.32 7.34
N SER A 107 -6.96 -0.70 6.79
CA SER A 107 -7.18 -1.97 7.47
C SER A 107 -5.86 -2.63 7.85
N GLU A 108 -5.78 -3.09 9.10
CA GLU A 108 -4.61 -3.73 9.69
C GLU A 108 -4.58 -5.25 9.42
N ASN A 109 -3.56 -5.93 9.97
CA ASN A 109 -3.24 -7.35 9.73
C ASN A 109 -2.71 -7.63 8.31
N VAL A 110 -2.15 -6.62 7.65
CA VAL A 110 -1.39 -6.80 6.41
C VAL A 110 -0.01 -7.33 6.76
N ARG A 111 0.43 -8.39 6.09
CA ARG A 111 1.82 -8.83 6.15
C ARG A 111 2.62 -8.12 5.06
N TRP A 112 3.50 -7.22 5.46
CA TRP A 112 4.44 -6.56 4.57
C TRP A 112 5.69 -7.42 4.37
N CYS A 113 6.10 -7.56 3.12
CA CYS A 113 7.41 -8.09 2.73
C CYS A 113 8.09 -7.03 1.86
N VAL A 114 8.95 -6.22 2.46
CA VAL A 114 9.63 -5.10 1.80
C VAL A 114 11.00 -5.57 1.32
N LEU A 115 11.12 -5.81 0.01
CA LEU A 115 12.38 -6.27 -0.61
C LEU A 115 13.47 -5.21 -0.48
N ILE A 116 14.69 -5.64 -0.16
CA ILE A 116 15.88 -4.80 -0.09
C ILE A 116 16.51 -4.75 -1.48
N ALA A 117 16.78 -3.54 -1.99
CA ALA A 117 17.38 -3.29 -3.29
C ALA A 117 18.83 -2.84 -3.18
#